data_AF-A0A1L8DMX1-F1
#
_entry.id   AF-A0A1L8DMX1-F1
#
_cell.length_a   1.000
_cell.length_b   1.000
_cell.length_c   1.000
_cell.angle_alpha   90.00
_cell.angle_beta   90.00
_cell.angle_gamma   90.00
#
_symmetry.space_group_name_H-M   'P 1'
#
loop_
_entity.id
_entity.type
_entity.pdbx_description
1 polymer ?
#
loop_
_entity_poly.entity_id
_entity_poly.type
_entity_poly.pdbx_seq_one_letter_code
_entity_poly.pdbx_strand_id
1 'polypeptide(L)'
;KRVVSGVRAKTFLDTVNFCDQNLFPNIHILLKIGTVLPVSKASSERSFSTLRRLKTYLRNSTGEESLNGLALLNVHRDIDVSIEEIITAMSKAPRKINLIL
;
A
#
# COMPACT_ATOMS: atom_id res chain seq x y z
N LYS A 1 -46.08 -19.65 2.51
CA LYS A 1 -45.43 -20.99 2.52
C LYS A 1 -44.22 -20.98 1.58
N ARG A 2 -43.01 -20.90 2.12
CA ARG A 2 -41.82 -21.60 1.64
C ARG A 2 -40.81 -21.63 2.80
N VAL A 3 -40.95 -22.66 3.61
CA VAL A 3 -39.88 -23.14 4.47
C VAL A 3 -38.94 -23.93 3.56
N VAL A 4 -37.78 -23.36 3.28
CA VAL A 4 -36.58 -23.99 2.71
C VAL A 4 -35.50 -22.94 2.96
N SER A 5 -34.44 -23.16 3.70
CA SER A 5 -33.78 -24.37 4.13
C SER A 5 -32.74 -23.92 5.17
N GLY A 6 -32.27 -24.80 6.06
CA GLY A 6 -31.18 -24.52 7.00
C GLY A 6 -29.84 -24.22 6.31
N VAL A 7 -29.77 -23.12 5.55
CA VAL A 7 -28.58 -22.63 4.88
C VAL A 7 -28.05 -21.51 5.74
N ARG A 8 -27.07 -21.86 6.57
CA ARG A 8 -26.29 -20.87 7.33
C ARG A 8 -25.58 -19.99 6.30
N ALA A 9 -26.04 -18.75 6.13
CA ALA A 9 -25.34 -17.78 5.31
C ALA A 9 -23.90 -17.67 5.83
N LYS A 10 -22.92 -18.02 4.99
CA LYS A 10 -21.50 -18.04 5.36
C LYS A 10 -20.88 -16.66 5.18
N THR A 11 -21.48 -15.81 4.33
CA THR A 11 -20.95 -14.51 3.94
C THR A 11 -22.05 -13.44 4.05
N PHE A 12 -21.67 -12.25 4.50
CA PHE A 12 -22.59 -11.12 4.66
C PHE A 12 -23.34 -10.75 3.36
N LEU A 13 -22.72 -10.98 2.21
CA LEU A 13 -23.33 -10.75 0.90
C LEU A 13 -24.55 -11.64 0.66
N ASP A 14 -24.44 -12.92 1.03
CA ASP A 14 -25.55 -13.87 0.89
C ASP A 14 -26.72 -13.44 1.78
N THR A 15 -26.43 -13.03 3.02
CA THR A 15 -27.45 -12.57 3.98
C THR A 15 -28.18 -11.31 3.50
N VAL A 16 -27.52 -10.39 2.80
CA VAL A 16 -28.15 -9.21 2.20
C VAL A 16 -29.15 -9.59 1.11
N ASN A 17 -28.84 -10.62 0.30
CA ASN A 17 -29.74 -11.08 -0.78
C ASN A 17 -30.98 -11.83 -0.25
N PHE A 18 -30.88 -12.47 0.92
CA PHE A 18 -32.01 -13.14 1.57
C PHE A 18 -32.88 -12.19 2.41
N CYS A 19 -32.39 -10.99 2.73
CA CYS A 19 -33.07 -10.04 3.62
C CYS A 19 -33.72 -8.91 2.80
N ASP A 20 -35.04 -9.02 2.60
CA ASP A 20 -35.84 -7.99 1.94
C ASP A 20 -35.78 -6.65 2.68
N GLN A 21 -35.33 -5.62 1.97
CA GLN A 21 -35.16 -4.25 2.48
C GLN A 21 -36.47 -3.65 3.03
N ASN A 22 -37.62 -4.14 2.57
CA ASN A 22 -38.94 -3.65 2.95
C ASN A 22 -39.43 -4.20 4.31
N LEU A 23 -38.94 -5.37 4.74
CA LEU A 23 -39.41 -6.00 5.97
C LEU A 23 -38.57 -5.59 7.19
N PHE A 24 -37.26 -5.37 6.99
CA PHE A 24 -36.33 -4.98 8.06
C PHE A 24 -35.26 -3.98 7.56
N PRO A 25 -35.60 -2.70 7.39
CA PRO A 25 -34.70 -1.70 6.82
C PRO A 25 -33.43 -1.49 7.65
N ASN A 26 -33.52 -1.54 8.98
CA ASN A 26 -32.38 -1.37 9.88
C ASN A 26 -31.37 -2.54 9.80
N ILE A 27 -31.87 -3.76 9.65
CA ILE A 27 -31.04 -4.97 9.56
C ILE A 27 -30.31 -5.01 8.22
N HIS A 28 -31.00 -4.63 7.14
CA HIS A 28 -30.41 -4.53 5.81
C HIS A 28 -29.26 -3.51 5.76
N ILE A 29 -29.41 -2.34 6.39
CA ILE A 29 -28.34 -1.32 6.49
C ILE A 29 -27.14 -1.87 7.26
N LEU A 30 -27.37 -2.55 8.39
CA LEU A 30 -26.28 -3.12 9.19
C LEU A 30 -25.49 -4.20 8.42
N LEU A 31 -26.19 -5.06 7.69
CA LEU A 31 -25.57 -6.08 6.83
C LEU A 31 -24.78 -5.44 5.67
N LYS A 32 -25.28 -4.35 5.08
CA LYS A 32 -24.59 -3.59 4.03
C LYS A 32 -23.33 -2.89 4.54
N ILE A 33 -23.35 -2.36 5.75
CA ILE A 33 -22.14 -1.82 6.40
C ILE A 33 -21.16 -2.97 6.67
N GLY A 34 -21.65 -4.11 7.15
CA GLY A 34 -20.86 -5.32 7.39
C GLY A 34 -20.22 -5.93 6.15
N THR A 35 -20.79 -5.79 4.95
CA THR A 35 -20.15 -6.19 3.68
C THR A 35 -19.12 -5.18 3.20
N VAL A 36 -19.40 -3.88 3.36
CA VAL A 36 -18.51 -2.80 2.89
C VAL A 36 -17.27 -2.66 3.78
N LEU A 37 -17.38 -2.90 5.08
CA LEU A 37 -16.26 -2.85 6.02
C LEU A 37 -15.08 -3.76 5.60
N PRO A 38 -15.22 -5.09 5.43
CA PRO A 38 -14.12 -5.96 5.04
C PRO A 38 -13.60 -5.64 3.63
N VAL A 39 -14.46 -5.23 2.70
CA VAL A 39 -14.06 -4.83 1.34
C VAL A 39 -13.21 -3.55 1.37
N SER A 40 -13.63 -2.54 2.13
CA SER A 40 -12.90 -1.30 2.32
C SER A 40 -11.58 -1.54 3.06
N LYS A 41 -11.58 -2.38 4.10
CA LYS A 41 -10.37 -2.77 4.84
C LYS A 41 -9.38 -3.50 3.93
N ALA A 42 -9.82 -4.49 3.18
CA ALA A 42 -8.94 -5.22 2.25
C ALA A 42 -8.40 -4.33 1.12
N SER A 43 -9.22 -3.43 0.56
CA SER A 43 -8.81 -2.49 -0.49
C SER A 43 -7.79 -1.47 0.03
N SER A 44 -8.04 -0.90 1.22
CA SER A 44 -7.11 0.03 1.86
C SER A 44 -5.82 -0.67 2.28
N GLU A 45 -5.86 -1.84 2.90
CA GLU A 45 -4.67 -2.63 3.25
C GLU A 45 -3.82 -2.99 2.02
N ARG A 46 -4.47 -3.41 0.93
CA ARG A 46 -3.78 -3.64 -0.36
C ARG A 46 -3.11 -2.38 -0.86
N SER A 47 -3.82 -1.25 -0.88
CA SER A 47 -3.29 0.04 -1.33
C SER A 47 -2.12 0.51 -0.47
N PHE A 48 -2.26 0.48 0.86
CA PHE A 48 -1.18 0.81 1.79
C PHE A 48 0.03 -0.13 1.66
N SER A 49 -0.21 -1.42 1.46
CA SER A 49 0.86 -2.40 1.22
C SER A 49 1.65 -2.10 -0.04
N THR A 50 0.96 -1.78 -1.16
CA THR A 50 1.62 -1.39 -2.41
C THR A 50 2.41 -0.10 -2.26
N LEU A 51 1.86 0.93 -1.61
CA LEU A 51 2.56 2.18 -1.33
C LEU A 51 3.78 1.97 -0.43
N ARG A 52 3.68 1.11 0.58
CA ARG A 52 4.82 0.76 1.45
C ARG A 52 5.93 0.08 0.66
N ARG A 53 5.59 -0.85 -0.24
CA ARG A 53 6.54 -1.51 -1.14
C ARG A 53 7.21 -0.51 -2.08
N LEU A 54 6.44 0.35 -2.74
CA LEU A 54 6.97 1.39 -3.63
C LEU A 54 7.90 2.35 -2.89
N LYS A 55 7.49 2.85 -1.71
CA LYS A 55 8.33 3.72 -0.87
C LYS A 55 9.64 3.03 -0.48
N THR A 56 9.60 1.75 -0.16
CA THR A 56 10.78 0.96 0.22
C THR A 56 11.70 0.75 -0.98
N TYR A 57 11.14 0.38 -2.14
CA TYR A 57 11.88 0.20 -3.38
C TYR A 57 12.60 1.48 -3.78
N LEU A 58 11.89 2.61 -3.81
CA LEU A 58 12.47 3.92 -4.14
C LEU A 58 13.57 4.33 -3.18
N ARG A 59 13.37 4.15 -1.87
CA ARG A 59 14.41 4.45 -0.87
C ARG A 59 15.64 3.59 -1.05
N ASN A 60 15.47 2.29 -1.31
CA ASN A 60 16.57 1.37 -1.53
C ASN A 60 17.29 1.72 -2.83
N SER A 61 16.58 1.99 -3.93
CA SER A 61 17.17 2.37 -5.22
C SER A 61 18.04 3.62 -5.13
N THR A 62 17.61 4.66 -4.40
CA THR A 62 18.44 5.85 -4.16
C THR A 62 19.69 5.53 -3.33
N GLY A 63 19.57 4.63 -2.35
CA GLY A 63 20.70 4.14 -1.56
C GLY A 63 21.70 3.37 -2.40
N GLU A 64 21.22 2.45 -3.25
CA GLU A 64 22.04 1.66 -4.16
C GLU A 64 22.79 2.54 -5.18
N GLU A 65 22.13 3.52 -5.80
CA GLU A 65 22.82 4.46 -6.71
C GLU A 65 23.90 5.26 -6.01
N SER A 66 23.63 5.71 -4.78
CA SER A 66 24.60 6.45 -3.96
C SER A 66 25.78 5.58 -3.56
N LEU A 67 25.52 4.34 -3.13
CA LEU A 67 26.54 3.38 -2.73
C LEU A 67 27.39 2.93 -3.93
N ASN A 68 26.77 2.73 -5.09
CA ASN A 68 27.47 2.38 -6.31
C ASN A 68 28.42 3.50 -6.77
N GLY A 69 27.99 4.76 -6.70
CA GLY A 69 28.86 5.92 -6.97
C GLY A 69 30.05 6.00 -6.01
N LEU A 70 29.81 5.78 -4.71
CA LEU A 70 30.89 5.73 -3.71
C LEU A 70 31.84 4.54 -3.92
N ALA A 71 31.32 3.37 -4.32
CA ALA A 71 32.13 2.21 -4.64
C ALA A 71 33.03 2.47 -5.85
N LEU A 72 32.51 3.11 -6.90
CA LEU A 72 33.30 3.50 -8.07
C LEU A 72 34.41 4.49 -7.72
N LEU A 73 34.12 5.50 -6.90
CA LEU A 73 35.14 6.45 -6.41
C LEU A 73 36.22 5.76 -5.57
N ASN A 74 35.83 4.79 -4.72
CA ASN A 74 36.78 4.05 -3.90
C ASN A 74 37.71 3.15 -4.73
N VAL A 75 37.22 2.60 -5.85
CA VAL A 75 38.02 1.80 -6.79
C VAL A 75 38.96 2.68 -7.61
N HIS A 76 38.52 3.87 -8.01
CA HIS A 76 39.32 4.82 -8.81
C HIS A 76 40.00 5.86 -7.91
N ARG A 77 40.84 5.39 -6.99
CA ARG A 77 41.53 6.21 -5.98
C ARG A 77 42.61 7.15 -6.55
N ASP A 78 42.91 7.04 -7.85
CA ASP A 78 43.84 7.93 -8.55
C ASP A 78 43.30 9.37 -8.73
N ILE A 79 42.03 9.60 -8.38
CA ILE A 79 41.38 10.92 -8.41
C ILE A 79 41.31 11.45 -6.97
N ASP A 80 42.06 12.52 -6.68
CA ASP A 80 42.01 13.19 -5.38
C ASP A 80 40.69 13.97 -5.27
N VAL A 81 39.65 13.33 -4.72
CA VAL A 81 38.34 13.94 -4.49
C VAL A 81 38.15 14.13 -2.99
N SER A 82 37.90 15.37 -2.58
CA SER A 82 37.62 15.72 -1.20
C SER A 82 36.28 15.10 -0.74
N ILE A 83 36.34 14.33 0.34
CA ILE A 83 35.18 13.62 0.91
C ILE A 83 34.05 14.59 1.28
N GLU A 84 34.41 15.80 1.70
CA GLU A 84 33.51 16.88 2.10
C GLU A 84 32.67 17.40 0.94
N GLU A 85 33.25 17.49 -0.27
CA GLU A 85 32.52 17.88 -1.48
C GLU A 85 31.54 16.78 -1.90
N ILE A 86 31.93 15.51 -1.79
CA ILE A 86 31.05 14.36 -2.09
C ILE A 86 29.85 14.36 -1.14
N ILE A 87 30.07 14.49 0.17
CA ILE A 87 29.00 14.54 1.17
C ILE A 87 28.07 15.73 0.89
N THR A 88 28.63 16.88 0.53
CA THR A 88 27.87 18.09 0.21
C THR A 88 27.05 17.93 -1.07
N ALA A 89 27.63 17.36 -2.13
CA ALA A 89 26.96 17.07 -3.39
C ALA A 89 25.82 16.06 -3.20
N MET A 90 26.07 14.99 -2.45
CA MET A 90 25.08 13.97 -2.08
C MET A 90 23.98 14.54 -1.20
N SER A 91 24.27 15.51 -0.34
CA SER A 91 23.25 16.18 0.47
C SER A 91 22.42 17.21 -0.30
N LYS A 92 22.94 17.76 -1.40
CA LYS A 92 22.23 18.70 -2.28
C LYS A 92 21.30 18.00 -3.28
N ALA A 93 21.56 16.73 -3.60
CA ALA A 93 20.66 15.93 -4.43
C ALA A 93 19.29 15.76 -3.74
N PRO A 94 18.16 15.94 -4.46
CA PRO A 94 16.84 15.89 -3.86
C PRO A 94 16.52 14.49 -3.34
N ARG A 95 16.46 14.33 -2.01
CA ARG A 95 16.03 13.08 -1.34
C ARG A 95 14.53 12.79 -1.50
N LYS A 96 13.77 13.69 -2.15
CA LYS A 96 12.35 13.53 -2.44
C LYS A 96 12.19 13.15 -3.91
N ILE A 97 11.82 11.90 -4.14
CA ILE A 97 11.36 11.45 -5.45
C ILE A 97 9.94 12.01 -5.63
N ASN A 98 9.76 12.88 -6.63
CA ASN A 98 8.44 13.36 -7.02
C ASN A 98 7.69 12.20 -7.66
N LEU A 99 6.82 11.56 -6.88
CA LEU A 99 5.79 10.67 -7.39
C LEU A 99 4.73 11.53 -8.08
N ILE A 100 4.96 11.90 -9.35
CA ILE A 100 3.88 12.41 -10.20
C ILE A 100 2.96 11.23 -10.45
N LEU A 101 1.72 11.35 -10.00
CA LEU A 101 0.64 10.37 -10.13
C LEU A 101 -0.51 11.05 -10.88
#